data_AF-R7UZ11-F1
#
_entry.id   AF-R7UZ11-F1
#
_cell.length_a   1.000
_cell.length_b   1.000
_cell.length_c   1.000
_cell.angle_alpha   90.00
_cell.angle_beta   90.00
_cell.angle_gamma   90.00
#
_symmetry.space_group_name_H-M   'P 1'
#
loop_
_entity.id
_entity.type
_entity.pdbx_description
1 polymer ?
#
loop_
_entity_poly.entity_id
_entity_poly.type
_entity_poly.pdbx_seq_one_letter_code
_entity_poly.pdbx_strand_id
1 'polypeptide(L)'
;MPKECDDLDCFIITLNKCVTQVMDELAPKRNIRLKGETLKPWYSDAIHDARRKRRSIERLLRKSGLEVHRQMLKAQRKVVVNMIDQAKSDYIRDSITVTEIIIHIKGKETVMMPEICENTTELSKPLKPRALENKMATSRVNPFGFRVKAL
;
A
#
# COMPACT_ATOMS: atom_id res chain seq x y z
N MET A 1 43.90 22.81 44.21
CA MET A 1 43.60 23.32 42.85
C MET A 1 42.11 23.09 42.61
N PRO A 2 41.26 24.12 42.65
CA PRO A 2 39.84 23.97 42.33
C PRO A 2 39.72 23.73 40.82
N LYS A 3 38.90 22.76 40.41
CA LYS A 3 38.72 22.40 39.00
C LYS A 3 37.74 23.38 38.38
N GLU A 4 38.24 24.34 37.62
CA GLU A 4 37.44 25.06 36.63
C GLU A 4 37.06 24.05 35.55
N CYS A 5 35.91 23.39 35.71
CA CYS A 5 35.34 22.50 34.69
C CYS A 5 33.80 22.43 34.76
N ASP A 6 33.17 22.70 35.91
CA ASP A 6 31.74 22.40 36.05
C ASP A 6 30.80 23.44 35.43
N ASP A 7 31.16 24.72 35.37
CA ASP A 7 30.24 25.79 34.93
C ASP A 7 29.97 25.80 33.42
N LEU A 8 31.01 25.64 32.61
CA LEU A 8 30.87 25.55 31.15
C LEU A 8 30.09 24.29 30.76
N ASP A 9 30.36 23.18 31.45
CA ASP A 9 29.65 21.92 31.24
C ASP A 9 28.17 22.05 31.64
N CYS A 10 27.87 22.74 32.75
CA CYS A 10 26.50 23.06 33.16
C CYS A 10 25.77 23.93 32.15
N PHE A 11 26.45 24.93 31.58
CA PHE A 11 25.90 25.79 30.53
C PHE A 11 25.56 25.01 29.26
N ILE A 12 26.49 24.17 28.78
CA ILE A 12 26.29 23.33 27.59
C ILE A 12 25.13 22.36 27.79
N ILE A 13 25.03 21.73 28.97
CA ILE A 13 23.91 20.82 29.30
C ILE A 13 22.58 21.57 29.28
N THR A 14 22.53 22.77 29.86
CA THR A 14 21.30 23.58 29.93
C THR A 14 20.87 24.05 28.54
N LEU A 15 21.82 24.49 27.72
CA LEU A 15 21.58 24.89 26.34
C LEU A 15 21.00 23.73 25.52
N ASN A 16 21.65 22.56 25.56
CA ASN A 16 21.21 21.39 24.81
C ASN A 16 19.81 20.92 25.23
N LYS A 17 19.48 20.99 26.53
CA LYS A 17 18.13 20.68 27.03
C LYS A 17 17.09 21.65 26.46
N CYS A 18 17.37 22.95 26.54
CA CYS A 18 16.45 23.99 26.05
C CYS A 18 16.21 23.86 24.53
N VAL A 19 17.28 23.67 23.75
CA VAL A 19 17.19 23.46 22.30
C VAL A 19 16.39 22.19 21.98
N THR A 20 16.66 21.08 22.68
CA THR A 20 15.93 19.82 22.46
C THR A 20 14.44 19.98 22.79
N GLN A 21 14.11 20.67 23.88
CA GLN A 21 12.72 20.93 24.26
C GLN A 21 11.99 21.77 23.20
N VAL A 22 12.60 22.87 22.75
CA VAL A 22 12.03 23.71 21.69
C VAL A 22 11.87 22.92 20.38
N MET A 23 12.83 22.05 20.06
CA MET A 23 12.74 21.17 18.89
C MET A 23 11.63 20.13 19.02
N ASP A 24 11.42 19.55 20.20
CA ASP A 24 10.35 18.59 20.45
C ASP A 24 8.95 19.26 20.43
N GLU A 25 8.85 20.51 20.87
CA GLU A 25 7.61 21.30 20.84
C GLU A 25 7.25 21.76 19.42
N LEU A 26 8.21 22.34 18.69
CA LEU A 26 7.98 22.89 17.35
C LEU A 26 8.00 21.83 16.25
N ALA A 27 8.78 20.77 16.43
CA ALA A 27 9.01 19.73 15.43
C ALA A 27 9.17 18.35 16.08
N PRO A 28 8.12 17.85 16.77
CA PRO A 28 8.19 16.57 17.46
C PRO A 28 8.63 15.47 16.50
N LYS A 29 9.56 14.64 16.96
CA LYS A 29 10.07 13.52 16.17
C LYS A 29 8.92 12.57 15.81
N ARG A 30 8.49 12.61 14.55
CA ARG A 30 7.47 11.70 14.03
C ARG A 30 8.14 10.40 13.60
N ASN A 31 7.81 9.29 14.27
CA ASN A 31 8.20 7.96 13.80
C ASN A 31 7.35 7.59 12.59
N ILE A 32 7.92 7.79 11.39
CA ILE A 32 7.30 7.34 10.14
C ILE A 32 7.56 5.84 10.05
N ARG A 33 6.50 5.04 10.21
CA ARG A 33 6.56 3.62 9.82
C ARG A 33 6.54 3.57 8.30
N LEU A 34 7.73 3.52 7.70
CA LEU A 34 7.84 3.18 6.29
C LEU A 34 7.19 1.80 6.12
N LYS A 35 6.26 1.71 5.19
CA LYS A 35 5.60 0.43 4.87
C LYS A 35 6.72 -0.54 4.50
N GLY A 36 6.81 -1.65 5.23
CA GLY A 36 7.90 -2.62 5.10
C GLY A 36 8.20 -2.96 3.65
N GLU A 37 9.49 -3.08 3.36
CA GLU A 37 10.10 -3.26 2.03
C GLU A 37 9.70 -4.57 1.33
N THR A 38 8.95 -5.43 2.03
CA THR A 38 8.38 -6.64 1.48
C THR A 38 7.28 -6.27 0.48
N LEU A 39 7.59 -6.44 -0.80
CA LEU A 39 6.59 -6.50 -1.86
C LEU A 39 5.50 -7.50 -1.47
N LYS A 40 4.28 -7.24 -1.94
CA LYS A 40 3.16 -8.15 -1.64
C LYS A 40 3.51 -9.55 -2.19
N PRO A 41 3.12 -10.64 -1.52
CA PRO A 41 3.50 -11.98 -1.94
C PRO A 41 3.09 -12.35 -3.37
N TRP A 42 1.96 -11.83 -3.84
CA TRP A 42 1.46 -12.03 -5.21
C TRP A 42 2.04 -11.04 -6.24
N TYR A 43 2.87 -10.08 -5.81
CA TYR A 43 3.40 -9.03 -6.69
C TYR A 43 4.67 -9.53 -7.38
N SER A 44 4.57 -9.77 -8.68
CA SER A 44 5.68 -10.22 -9.53
C SER A 44 6.28 -9.09 -10.36
N ASP A 45 7.52 -9.29 -10.82
CA ASP A 45 8.21 -8.37 -11.74
C ASP A 45 7.45 -8.21 -13.07
N ALA A 46 6.75 -9.26 -13.53
CA ALA A 46 5.91 -9.19 -14.71
C ALA A 46 4.79 -8.13 -14.56
N ILE A 47 4.17 -8.03 -13.37
CA ILE A 47 3.16 -6.99 -13.08
C ILE A 47 3.83 -5.61 -13.04
N HIS A 48 5.04 -5.53 -12.49
CA HIS A 48 5.82 -4.29 -12.48
C HIS A 48 6.11 -3.81 -13.92
N ASP A 49 6.52 -4.71 -14.80
CA ASP A 49 6.86 -4.41 -16.18
C ASP A 49 5.65 -4.00 -17.01
N ALA A 50 4.53 -4.70 -16.82
CA ALA A 50 3.27 -4.33 -17.45
C ALA A 50 2.82 -2.91 -17.04
N ARG A 51 3.04 -2.52 -15.77
CA ARG A 51 2.78 -1.16 -15.28
C ARG A 51 3.76 -0.14 -15.85
N ARG A 52 5.05 -0.47 -15.94
CA ARG A 52 6.07 0.38 -16.61
C ARG A 52 5.67 0.65 -18.06
N LYS A 53 5.27 -0.39 -18.80
CA LYS A 53 4.79 -0.26 -20.18
C LYS A 53 3.55 0.62 -20.27
N ARG A 54 2.58 0.46 -19.37
CA ARG A 54 1.40 1.34 -19.30
C ARG A 54 1.80 2.80 -19.14
N ARG A 55 2.71 3.10 -18.22
CA ARG A 55 3.21 4.46 -17.97
C ARG A 55 3.97 5.01 -19.18
N SER A 56 4.73 4.18 -19.90
CA SER A 56 5.37 4.57 -21.16
C SER A 56 4.34 5.00 -22.21
N ILE A 57 3.26 4.23 -22.38
CA ILE A 57 2.18 4.56 -23.33
C ILE A 57 1.43 5.83 -22.90
N GLU A 58 1.20 6.03 -21.59
CA GLU A 58 0.62 7.28 -21.07
C GLU A 58 1.47 8.50 -21.42
N ARG A 59 2.79 8.42 -21.25
CA ARG A 59 3.71 9.49 -21.63
C ARG A 59 3.69 9.74 -23.14
N LEU A 60 3.68 8.67 -23.94
CA LEU A 60 3.61 8.76 -25.40
C LEU A 60 2.32 9.45 -25.85
N LEU A 61 1.17 9.05 -25.29
CA LEU A 61 -0.11 9.69 -25.54
C LEU A 61 -0.12 11.18 -25.17
N ARG A 62 0.50 11.57 -24.05
CA ARG A 62 0.61 13.00 -23.68
C ARG A 62 1.45 13.79 -24.69
N LYS A 63 2.45 13.17 -25.30
CA LYS A 63 3.34 13.81 -26.27
C LYS A 63 2.68 13.96 -27.64
N SER A 64 2.04 12.91 -28.16
CA SER A 64 1.52 12.89 -29.53
C SER A 64 0.02 13.16 -29.65
N GLY A 65 -0.77 12.89 -28.60
CA GLY A 65 -2.23 13.10 -28.60
C GLY A 65 -3.03 12.14 -29.49
N LEU A 66 -2.38 11.22 -30.20
CA LEU A 66 -3.01 10.35 -31.21
C LEU A 66 -3.98 9.31 -30.59
N GLU A 67 -5.07 9.04 -31.31
CA GLU A 67 -6.10 8.06 -30.89
C GLU A 67 -5.53 6.64 -30.78
N VAL A 68 -4.58 6.26 -31.64
CA VAL A 68 -3.92 4.95 -31.57
C VAL A 68 -3.30 4.71 -30.18
N HIS A 69 -2.63 5.71 -29.60
CA HIS A 69 -2.06 5.57 -28.26
C HIS A 69 -3.11 5.55 -27.15
N ARG A 70 -4.28 6.21 -27.36
CA ARG A 70 -5.42 6.08 -26.44
C ARG A 70 -5.94 4.65 -26.43
N GLN A 71 -6.06 4.03 -27.60
CA GLN A 71 -6.48 2.63 -27.74
C GLN A 71 -5.45 1.68 -27.12
N MET A 72 -4.16 1.88 -27.41
CA MET A 72 -3.07 1.12 -26.78
C MET A 72 -3.11 1.23 -25.25
N LEU A 73 -3.34 2.43 -24.72
CA LEU A 73 -3.45 2.63 -23.28
C LEU A 73 -4.66 1.90 -22.69
N LYS A 74 -5.80 1.94 -23.37
CA LYS A 74 -7.01 1.21 -22.97
C LYS A 74 -6.78 -0.30 -22.94
N ALA A 75 -6.10 -0.84 -23.95
CA ALA A 75 -5.72 -2.25 -24.00
C ALA A 75 -4.74 -2.60 -22.87
N GLN A 76 -3.67 -1.84 -22.69
CA GLN A 76 -2.66 -2.09 -21.65
C GLN A 76 -3.23 -2.00 -20.23
N ARG A 77 -4.22 -1.13 -20.00
CA ARG A 77 -4.95 -1.08 -18.71
C ARG A 77 -5.63 -2.41 -18.40
N LYS A 78 -6.29 -3.04 -19.39
CA LYS A 78 -6.93 -4.35 -19.20
C LYS A 78 -5.90 -5.42 -18.89
N VAL A 79 -4.78 -5.45 -19.62
CA VAL A 79 -3.68 -6.40 -19.37
C VAL A 79 -3.21 -6.33 -17.91
N VAL A 80 -2.90 -5.12 -17.42
CA VAL A 80 -2.43 -4.94 -16.04
C VAL A 80 -3.48 -5.38 -15.01
N VAL A 81 -4.76 -5.09 -15.23
CA VAL A 81 -5.84 -5.51 -14.33
C VAL A 81 -5.93 -7.03 -14.29
N ASN A 82 -6.01 -7.67 -15.46
CA ASN A 82 -6.09 -9.13 -15.57
C ASN A 82 -4.89 -9.82 -14.91
N MET A 83 -3.66 -9.31 -15.13
CA MET A 83 -2.47 -9.89 -14.50
C MET A 83 -2.51 -9.78 -12.97
N ILE A 84 -3.02 -8.68 -12.41
CA ILE A 84 -3.14 -8.51 -10.96
C ILE A 84 -4.23 -9.42 -10.40
N ASP A 85 -5.36 -9.52 -11.09
CA ASP A 85 -6.47 -10.35 -10.63
C ASP A 85 -6.08 -11.83 -10.67
N GLN A 86 -5.42 -12.27 -11.75
CA GLN A 86 -4.88 -13.62 -11.87
C GLN A 86 -3.86 -13.92 -10.77
N ALA A 87 -2.87 -13.06 -10.57
CA ALA A 87 -1.83 -13.28 -9.55
C ALA A 87 -2.40 -13.35 -8.12
N LYS A 88 -3.45 -12.59 -7.83
CA LYS A 88 -4.16 -12.70 -6.55
C LYS A 88 -4.93 -14.01 -6.44
N SER A 89 -5.64 -14.40 -7.49
CA SER A 89 -6.37 -15.67 -7.51
C SER A 89 -5.44 -16.86 -7.35
N ASP A 90 -4.28 -16.84 -7.99
CA ASP A 90 -3.26 -17.87 -7.89
C ASP A 90 -2.69 -17.95 -6.48
N TYR A 91 -2.29 -16.81 -5.91
CA TYR A 91 -1.81 -16.77 -4.53
C TYR A 91 -2.83 -17.31 -3.51
N ILE A 92 -4.12 -16.95 -3.66
CA ILE A 92 -5.17 -17.46 -2.77
C ILE A 92 -5.34 -18.97 -2.97
N ARG A 93 -5.38 -19.44 -4.23
CA ARG A 93 -5.49 -20.87 -4.54
C ARG A 93 -4.33 -21.65 -3.93
N ASP A 94 -3.11 -21.19 -4.13
CA ASP A 94 -1.89 -21.83 -3.62
C ASP A 94 -1.86 -21.83 -2.09
N SER A 95 -2.35 -20.76 -1.45
CA SER A 95 -2.45 -20.71 0.01
C SER A 95 -3.44 -21.75 0.56
N ILE A 96 -4.56 -21.97 -0.14
CA ILE A 96 -5.57 -22.97 0.25
C ILE A 96 -5.01 -24.38 0.09
N THR A 97 -4.42 -24.69 -1.07
CA THR A 97 -3.87 -26.04 -1.33
C THR A 97 -2.76 -26.39 -0.36
N VAL A 98 -1.86 -25.45 -0.05
CA VAL A 98 -0.81 -25.66 0.97
C VAL A 98 -1.43 -25.92 2.34
N THR A 99 -2.48 -25.18 2.74
CA THR A 99 -3.17 -25.46 4.02
C THR A 99 -3.83 -26.84 4.04
N GLU A 100 -4.47 -27.26 2.94
CA GLU A 100 -5.09 -28.59 2.83
C GLU A 100 -4.05 -29.71 2.95
N ILE A 101 -2.90 -29.56 2.30
CA ILE A 101 -1.77 -30.49 2.39
C ILE A 101 -1.23 -30.55 3.83
N ILE A 102 -1.03 -29.40 4.48
CA ILE A 102 -0.56 -29.35 5.87
C ILE A 102 -1.56 -30.05 6.81
N ILE A 103 -2.86 -29.83 6.63
CA ILE A 103 -3.90 -30.52 7.41
C ILE A 103 -3.85 -32.03 7.16
N HIS A 104 -3.66 -32.48 5.91
CA HIS A 104 -3.55 -33.90 5.58
C HIS A 104 -2.29 -34.57 6.16
N ILE A 105 -1.16 -33.86 6.17
CA ILE A 105 0.09 -34.34 6.78
C ILE A 105 -0.04 -34.40 8.30
N LYS A 106 -0.59 -33.34 8.91
CA LYS A 106 -0.80 -33.29 10.37
C LYS A 106 -1.94 -34.20 10.85
N GLY A 107 -2.92 -34.52 10.01
CA GLY A 107 -3.99 -35.47 10.33
C GLY A 107 -3.53 -36.94 10.38
N LYS A 108 -2.29 -37.25 9.98
CA LYS A 108 -1.67 -38.57 10.14
C LYS A 108 -0.87 -38.73 11.44
N GLU A 109 -0.60 -37.62 12.14
CA GLU A 109 -0.01 -37.63 13.47
C GLU A 109 -1.01 -37.02 14.47
N THR A 110 -1.62 -37.90 15.27
CA THR A 110 -2.31 -37.57 16.53
C THR A 110 -3.62 -36.78 16.46
N VAL A 111 -4.70 -37.50 16.76
CA VAL A 111 -5.76 -37.07 17.69
C VAL A 111 -5.16 -36.19 18.78
N MET A 112 -5.50 -34.90 18.80
CA MET A 112 -5.63 -34.01 19.97
C MET A 112 -5.87 -32.59 19.45
N MET A 113 -7.13 -32.17 19.41
CA MET A 113 -7.49 -30.74 19.28
C MET A 113 -7.11 -30.03 20.58
N PRO A 114 -6.37 -28.91 20.57
CA PRO A 114 -6.51 -27.93 21.62
C PRO A 114 -7.61 -26.95 21.21
N GLU A 115 -8.62 -26.85 22.07
CA GLU A 115 -9.62 -25.80 22.08
C GLU A 115 -8.93 -24.43 21.92
N ILE A 116 -9.30 -23.68 20.87
CA ILE A 116 -9.00 -22.26 20.83
C ILE A 116 -10.29 -21.55 21.23
N CYS A 117 -10.21 -20.95 22.41
CA CYS A 117 -11.22 -20.14 23.04
C CYS A 117 -11.88 -19.16 22.07
N GLU A 118 -13.19 -19.11 22.19
CA GLU A 118 -14.06 -18.04 21.71
C GLU A 118 -13.49 -16.68 22.13
N ASN A 119 -13.33 -15.78 21.16
CA ASN A 119 -13.48 -14.34 21.34
C ASN A 119 -13.95 -13.76 20.01
N THR A 120 -15.26 -13.85 19.83
CA THR A 120 -16.08 -13.15 18.85
C THR A 120 -16.01 -11.64 19.08
N THR A 121 -16.36 -10.86 18.05
CA THR A 121 -16.62 -9.39 18.02
C THR A 121 -15.39 -8.62 17.46
N GLU A 122 -15.36 -8.15 16.21
CA GLU A 122 -16.34 -7.25 15.58
C GLU A 122 -16.39 -7.32 14.03
N LEU A 123 -17.64 -7.36 13.55
CA LEU A 123 -18.20 -6.72 12.36
C LEU A 123 -17.59 -7.01 10.97
N SER A 124 -18.28 -7.95 10.32
CA SER A 124 -18.65 -7.88 8.90
C SER A 124 -18.88 -6.44 8.41
N LYS A 125 -17.98 -5.96 7.55
CA LYS A 125 -18.32 -4.88 6.61
C LYS A 125 -18.79 -5.55 5.32
N PRO A 126 -20.05 -5.35 4.88
CA PRO A 126 -20.50 -5.93 3.63
C PRO A 126 -19.64 -5.40 2.48
N LEU A 127 -19.24 -6.30 1.59
CA LEU A 127 -18.66 -5.95 0.30
C LEU A 127 -19.62 -4.99 -0.40
N LYS A 128 -19.18 -3.75 -0.62
CA LYS A 128 -19.94 -2.73 -1.35
C LYS A 128 -20.32 -3.32 -2.72
N PRO A 129 -21.61 -3.46 -3.07
CA PRO A 129 -21.98 -3.91 -4.39
C PRO A 129 -21.45 -2.91 -5.42
N ARG A 130 -20.87 -3.45 -6.49
CA ARG A 130 -20.40 -2.68 -7.64
C ARG A 130 -21.64 -2.04 -8.28
N ALA A 131 -21.88 -0.77 -8.00
CA ALA A 131 -22.97 -0.02 -8.59
C ALA A 131 -22.89 -0.16 -10.12
N LEU A 132 -23.87 -0.85 -10.69
CA LEU A 132 -24.13 -0.87 -12.12
C LEU A 132 -24.84 0.46 -12.42
N GLU A 133 -24.09 1.55 -12.41
CA GLU A 133 -24.62 2.84 -12.84
C GLU A 133 -24.78 2.82 -14.35
N ASN A 134 -26.04 2.80 -14.77
CA ASN A 134 -26.49 3.17 -16.10
C ASN A 134 -25.88 4.53 -16.45
N LYS A 135 -24.89 4.55 -17.35
CA LYS A 135 -24.31 5.77 -17.88
C LYS A 135 -25.21 6.32 -18.98
N MET A 136 -26.29 6.99 -18.61
CA MET A 136 -26.90 7.99 -19.47
C MET A 136 -26.45 9.39 -19.03
N ALA A 137 -25.77 10.08 -19.96
CA ALA A 137 -25.55 11.53 -20.04
C ALA A 137 -24.86 12.26 -18.86
N THR A 138 -23.52 12.38 -18.91
CA THR A 138 -22.80 13.61 -18.51
C THR A 138 -21.48 13.76 -19.30
N SER A 139 -21.55 13.71 -20.63
CA SER A 139 -20.51 14.29 -21.47
C SER A 139 -20.69 15.82 -21.45
N ARG A 140 -19.95 16.56 -20.63
CA ARG A 140 -19.50 17.95 -20.97
C ARG A 140 -18.68 18.67 -19.90
N VAL A 141 -18.55 18.20 -18.66
CA VAL A 141 -17.83 18.97 -17.65
C VAL A 141 -16.79 18.09 -16.95
N ASN A 142 -15.52 18.27 -17.34
CA ASN A 142 -14.31 17.74 -16.69
C ASN A 142 -13.93 16.25 -16.95
N PRO A 143 -13.38 15.92 -18.14
CA PRO A 143 -12.87 14.58 -18.46
C PRO A 143 -11.53 14.22 -17.78
N PHE A 144 -10.93 15.13 -17.00
CA PHE A 144 -9.59 14.96 -16.43
C PHE A 144 -9.53 14.93 -14.89
N GLY A 145 -10.65 15.14 -14.19
CA GLY A 145 -10.73 14.93 -12.74
C GLY A 145 -9.83 15.82 -11.89
N PHE A 146 -9.48 17.02 -12.37
CA PHE A 146 -8.77 17.99 -11.55
C PHE A 146 -9.68 18.50 -10.43
N ARG A 147 -9.20 18.45 -9.19
CA ARG A 147 -9.84 19.03 -8.00
C ARG A 147 -8.92 20.12 -7.48
N VAL A 148 -9.36 21.38 -7.59
CA VAL A 148 -8.66 22.53 -7.00
C VAL A 148 -8.73 22.38 -5.48
N LYS A 149 -7.58 22.39 -4.80
CA LYS A 149 -7.54 22.53 -3.34
C LYS A 149 -7.58 24.03 -3.04
N ALA A 150 -8.53 24.44 -2.21
CA ALA A 150 -8.55 25.79 -1.67
C ALA A 150 -7.32 26.03 -0.79
N LEU A 151 -6.74 27.23 -0.89
CA LEU A 151 -5.68 27.75 -0.05
C LEU A 151 -6.22 28.05 1.36
#